data_AF-A0A7C5CZ36-F1
#
_entry.id   AF-A0A7C5CZ36-F1
#
_cell.length_a   1.000
_cell.length_b   1.000
_cell.length_c   1.000
_cell.angle_alpha   90.00
_cell.angle_beta   90.00
_cell.angle_gamma   90.00
#
_symmetry.space_group_name_H-M   'P 1'
#
loop_
_entity.id
_entity.type
_entity.pdbx_description
1 polymer ?
#
loop_
_entity_poly.entity_id
_entity_poly.type
_entity_poly.pdbx_seq_one_letter_code
_entity_poly.pdbx_strand_id
1 'polypeptide(L)' 'RHPRGLATCCHGEEPHTVGWRFINERRAINLDPNCGWARGKADVLYVADAFAVIRKVNELLRQLKK' A
#
# COMPACT_ATOMS: atom_id res chain seq x y z
N ARG A 1 4.51 1.63 -17.57
CA ARG A 1 3.72 1.20 -16.38
C ARG A 1 4.53 1.50 -15.12
N HIS A 2 3.88 1.81 -13.99
CA HIS A 2 4.61 2.23 -12.79
C HIS A 2 5.27 1.01 -12.10
N PRO A 3 6.57 1.05 -11.76
CA PRO A 3 7.28 -0.12 -11.22
C PRO A 3 6.83 -0.48 -9.79
N ARG A 4 6.32 0.50 -9.03
CA ARG A 4 5.98 0.38 -7.61
C ARG A 4 4.56 0.86 -7.32
N GLY A 5 3.79 0.13 -6.53
CA GLY A 5 2.43 0.48 -6.13
C GLY A 5 2.31 0.56 -4.63
N LEU A 6 1.65 1.61 -4.14
CA LEU A 6 1.28 1.77 -2.74
C LEU A 6 -0.23 2.03 -2.65
N ALA A 7 -0.94 1.09 -2.04
CA ALA A 7 -2.38 1.15 -1.84
C ALA A 7 -2.62 1.63 -0.41
N THR A 8 -3.33 2.74 -0.27
CA THR A 8 -3.72 3.30 1.03
C THR A 8 -5.23 3.43 1.09
N CYS A 9 -5.84 3.00 2.18
CA CYS A 9 -7.27 3.18 2.48
C CYS A 9 -8.25 2.42 1.56
N CYS A 10 -7.79 1.46 0.75
CA CYS A 10 -8.66 0.62 -0.09
C CYS A 10 -8.59 -0.85 0.33
N HIS A 11 -9.70 -1.58 0.14
CA HIS A 11 -9.85 -2.95 0.64
C HIS A 11 -9.23 -4.03 -0.28
N GLY A 12 -8.93 -3.71 -1.54
CA GLY A 12 -8.34 -4.68 -2.48
C GLY A 12 -9.35 -5.56 -3.21
N GLU A 13 -10.56 -5.04 -3.43
CA GLU A 13 -11.58 -5.68 -4.27
C GLU A 13 -11.07 -5.88 -5.70
N GLU A 14 -11.54 -6.93 -6.37
CA GLU A 14 -11.08 -7.31 -7.71
C GLU A 14 -11.02 -6.16 -8.73
N PRO A 15 -12.03 -5.27 -8.86
CA PRO A 15 -11.95 -4.13 -9.79
C PRO A 15 -10.81 -3.15 -9.46
N HIS A 16 -10.38 -3.04 -8.20
CA HIS A 16 -9.24 -2.20 -7.81
C HIS A 16 -7.90 -2.86 -8.15
N THR A 17 -7.84 -4.19 -8.18
CA THR A 17 -6.58 -4.94 -8.28
C THR A 17 -6.26 -5.40 -9.70
N VAL A 18 -7.18 -5.27 -10.67
CA VAL A 18 -6.93 -5.69 -12.06
C VAL A 18 -5.72 -4.97 -12.68
N GLY A 19 -5.57 -3.68 -12.43
CA GLY A 19 -4.46 -2.86 -12.93
C GLY A 19 -3.14 -3.11 -12.21
N TRP A 20 -3.19 -3.73 -11.03
CA TRP A 20 -2.03 -4.00 -10.17
C TRP A 20 -1.24 -5.22 -10.59
N ARG A 21 -1.80 -6.07 -11.47
CA ARG A 21 -1.12 -7.26 -12.02
C ARG A 21 0.16 -6.95 -12.78
N PHE A 22 0.37 -5.69 -13.17
CA PHE A 22 1.54 -5.24 -13.91
C PHE A 22 2.52 -4.38 -13.09
N ILE A 23 2.30 -4.27 -11.79
CA ILE A 23 3.19 -3.57 -10.85
C ILE A 23 4.08 -4.62 -10.19
N ASN A 24 5.40 -4.45 -10.27
CA ASN A 24 6.36 -5.44 -9.77
C ASN A 24 6.52 -5.42 -8.25
N GLU A 25 6.32 -4.25 -7.64
CA GLU A 25 6.43 -4.06 -6.21
C GLU A 25 5.13 -3.48 -5.63
N ARG A 26 4.36 -4.29 -4.94
CA ARG A 26 3.00 -3.96 -4.50
C ARG A 26 2.94 -3.95 -2.98
N ARG A 27 2.61 -2.80 -2.42
CA ARG A 27 2.46 -2.62 -0.97
C ARG A 27 1.07 -2.09 -0.66
N ALA A 28 0.48 -2.56 0.42
CA ALA A 28 -0.81 -2.09 0.89
C ALA A 28 -0.74 -1.72 2.38
N ILE A 29 -1.51 -0.70 2.78
CA ILE A 29 -1.73 -0.33 4.17
C ILE A 29 -3.23 -0.38 4.43
N ASN A 30 -3.65 -1.22 5.38
CA ASN A 30 -5.05 -1.36 5.77
C ASN A 30 -5.16 -1.67 7.27
N LEU A 31 -6.27 -1.31 7.91
CA LEU A 31 -6.54 -1.69 9.29
C LEU A 31 -6.97 -3.15 9.42
N ASP A 32 -7.57 -3.71 8.37
CA ASP A 32 -8.06 -5.09 8.37
C ASP A 32 -6.99 -6.06 7.83
N PRO A 33 -6.45 -6.98 8.65
CA PRO A 33 -5.51 -8.01 8.19
C PRO A 33 -6.16 -9.01 7.21
N ASN A 34 -7.49 -9.10 7.18
CA ASN A 34 -8.24 -10.02 6.32
C ASN A 34 -8.71 -9.39 5.00
N CYS A 35 -8.29 -8.15 4.71
CA CYS A 35 -8.72 -7.46 3.51
C CYS A 35 -8.27 -8.18 2.22
N GLY A 36 -8.90 -7.81 1.10
CA GLY A 36 -8.61 -8.39 -0.22
C GLY A 36 -7.12 -8.37 -0.62
N TRP A 37 -6.34 -7.41 -0.13
CA TRP A 37 -4.89 -7.35 -0.35
C TRP A 37 -4.12 -8.55 0.21
N ALA A 38 -4.56 -9.10 1.35
CA ALA A 38 -3.93 -10.24 2.03
C ALA A 38 -3.99 -11.53 1.21
N ARG A 39 -4.86 -11.60 0.19
CA ARG A 39 -5.03 -12.76 -0.68
C ARG A 39 -3.98 -12.83 -1.80
N GLY A 40 -2.74 -12.47 -1.50
CA GLY A 40 -1.62 -12.47 -2.45
C GLY A 40 -1.64 -11.34 -3.49
N LYS A 41 -2.43 -10.27 -3.27
CA LYS A 41 -2.53 -9.14 -4.20
C LYS A 41 -1.50 -8.04 -3.91
N ALA A 42 -1.02 -7.97 -2.68
CA ALA A 42 0.13 -7.17 -2.28
C ALA A 42 1.28 -8.09 -1.88
N ASP A 43 2.51 -7.68 -2.16
CA ASP A 43 3.72 -8.39 -1.72
C ASP A 43 3.98 -8.13 -0.23
N VAL A 44 3.60 -6.94 0.25
CA VAL A 44 3.63 -6.58 1.68
C VAL A 44 2.31 -5.91 2.08
N LEU A 45 1.69 -6.39 3.15
CA LEU A 45 0.54 -5.76 3.80
C LEU A 45 0.96 -5.22 5.18
N TYR A 46 0.88 -3.91 5.35
CA TYR A 46 1.03 -3.27 6.66
C TYR A 46 -0.35 -3.14 7.31
N VAL A 47 -0.52 -3.76 8.47
CA VAL A 47 -1.75 -3.67 9.26
C VAL A 47 -1.67 -2.44 10.16
N ALA A 48 -2.14 -1.30 9.69
CA ALA A 48 -1.99 0.00 10.35
C ALA A 48 -2.95 1.07 9.81
N ASP A 49 -3.10 2.17 10.55
CA ASP A 49 -3.73 3.40 10.07
C ASP A 49 -2.88 4.05 8.96
N ALA A 50 -3.44 4.13 7.76
CA ALA A 50 -2.73 4.67 6.60
C ALA A 50 -2.38 6.16 6.74
N PHE A 51 -3.23 6.98 7.38
CA PHE A 51 -2.94 8.39 7.60
C PHE A 51 -1.77 8.57 8.57
N ALA A 52 -1.73 7.77 9.65
CA ALA A 52 -0.63 7.78 10.60
C ALA A 52 0.69 7.38 9.93
N VAL A 53 0.67 6.31 9.13
CA VAL A 53 1.85 5.85 8.40
C VAL A 53 2.34 6.90 7.41
N ILE A 54 1.47 7.46 6.56
CA ILE A 54 1.88 8.44 5.54
C ILE A 54 2.39 9.73 6.18
N ARG A 55 1.83 10.16 7.31
CA ARG A 55 2.36 11.30 8.08
C ARG A 55 3.80 11.05 8.50
N LYS A 56 4.09 9.88 9.08
CA LYS A 56 5.43 9.51 9.51
C LYS A 56 6.40 9.40 8.34
N VAL A 57 5.98 8.78 7.23
CA VAL A 57 6.79 8.70 6.00
C VAL A 57 7.15 10.11 5.51
N ASN A 58 6.20 11.04 5.48
CA ASN A 58 6.47 12.41 5.06
C ASN A 58 7.44 13.16 5.99
N GLU A 59 7.37 12.92 7.30
CA GLU A 59 8.36 13.43 8.25
C GLU A 59 9.77 12.90 7.95
N LEU A 60 9.90 11.58 7.77
CA LEU A 60 11.19 10.94 7.47
C LEU A 60 11.75 11.44 6.12
N LEU A 61 10.90 11.58 5.10
CA LEU A 61 11.32 12.10 3.79
C LEU A 61 11.82 13.54 3.87
N ARG A 62 11.26 14.38 4.75
CA ARG A 62 11.77 15.74 5.00
C ARG A 62 13.13 15.74 5.70
N GLN A 63 13.38 14.77 6.57
CA GLN A 63 14.68 14.61 7.25
C GLN A 63 15.77 14.13 6.28
N LEU A 64 15.44 13.22 5.36
CA LEU A 64 16.37 12.69 4.36
C LEU A 64 16.71 13.66 3.23
N LYS A 65 15.92 14.73 3.05
CA LYS A 65 16.15 15.77 2.03
C LYS A 65 16.88 17.01 2.57
N LYS A 66 17.32 16.98 3.82
CA LYS A 66 18.29 17.93 4.38
C LYS A 66 19.70 17.41 4.15
#